data_AF-V9VZK3-F1
#
_entry.id   AF-V9VZK3-F1
#
_cell.length_a   1.000
_cell.length_b   1.000
_cell.length_c   1.000
_cell.angle_alpha   90.00
_cell.angle_beta   90.00
_cell.angle_gamma   90.00
#
_symmetry.space_group_name_H-M   'P 1'
#
loop_
_entity.id
_entity.type
_entity.pdbx_description
1 polymer ?
#
loop_
_entity_poly.entity_id
_entity_poly.type
_entity_poly.pdbx_seq_one_letter_code
_entity_poly.pdbx_strand_id
1 'polypeptide(L)'
;MLLPPAFANPALECGAGSQEEIGTCVAEDEEGVEAALFNALEAAMVTAAERDNTKGGTEMEAALMASQTAWEAFRSAHCAFAGQAHAVREDAGIATRACWTTLGRARVEELVRFSN
;
A
#
# COMPACT_ATOMS: atom_id res chain seq x y z
N MET A 1 -14.12 20.64 9.69
CA MET A 1 -12.89 19.82 9.63
C MET A 1 -13.32 18.39 9.43
N LEU A 2 -13.10 17.82 8.25
CA LEU A 2 -13.35 16.41 8.00
C LEU A 2 -12.13 15.64 8.50
N LEU A 3 -12.30 14.78 9.50
CA LEU A 3 -11.26 13.79 9.83
C LEU A 3 -11.11 12.88 8.59
N PRO A 4 -9.87 12.61 8.14
CA PRO A 4 -9.67 11.52 7.20
C PRO A 4 -10.18 10.22 7.82
N PRO A 5 -10.61 9.23 7.01
CA PRO A 5 -10.92 7.90 7.54
C PRO A 5 -9.75 7.45 8.42
N ALA A 6 -10.08 6.99 9.63
CA ALA A 6 -9.09 6.45 10.56
C ALA A 6 -8.57 5.13 9.99
N PHE A 7 -7.70 5.20 8.98
CA PHE A 7 -6.70 4.18 8.83
C PHE A 7 -5.88 4.26 10.10
N ALA A 8 -6.05 3.26 10.96
CA ALA A 8 -5.26 3.16 12.17
C ALA A 8 -3.79 3.26 11.77
N ASN A 9 -3.05 4.16 12.41
CA ASN A 9 -1.63 4.31 12.15
C ASN A 9 -0.97 2.96 12.52
N PRO A 10 -0.31 2.26 11.59
CA PRO A 10 0.28 0.94 11.87
C PRO A 10 1.25 0.97 13.06
N ALA A 11 1.99 2.07 13.24
CA ALA A 11 2.85 2.24 14.40
C ALA A 11 2.07 2.30 15.73
N LEU A 12 0.82 2.78 15.72
CA LEU A 12 -0.08 2.75 16.87
C LEU A 12 -0.77 1.40 17.05
N GLU A 13 -1.01 0.65 15.97
CA GLU A 13 -1.56 -0.73 16.03
C GLU A 13 -0.57 -1.69 16.70
N CYS A 14 0.73 -1.47 16.49
CA CYS A 14 1.82 -2.19 17.16
C CYS A 14 1.94 -1.90 18.68
N GLY A 15 1.12 -1.00 19.23
CA GLY A 15 1.03 -0.75 20.67
C GLY A 15 2.20 0.02 21.26
N ALA A 16 2.39 -0.14 22.58
CA ALA A 16 3.48 0.50 23.32
C ALA A 16 4.61 -0.51 23.57
N GLY A 17 5.84 -0.12 23.26
CA GLY A 17 7.05 -0.92 23.43
C GLY A 17 8.29 -0.08 23.21
N SER A 18 9.46 -0.71 23.21
CA SER A 18 10.69 -0.07 22.75
C SER A 18 10.59 0.27 21.26
N GLN A 19 11.43 1.22 20.83
CA GLN A 19 11.52 1.61 19.41
C GLN A 19 11.83 0.42 18.50
N GLU A 20 12.64 -0.53 18.98
CA GLU A 20 13.00 -1.75 18.26
C GLU A 20 11.80 -2.71 18.11
N GLU A 21 11.03 -2.90 19.17
CA GLU A 21 9.80 -3.73 19.14
C GLU A 21 8.76 -3.14 18.19
N ILE A 22 8.53 -1.82 18.26
CA ILE A 22 7.62 -1.12 17.35
C ILE A 22 8.13 -1.22 15.91
N GLY A 23 9.42 -0.98 15.68
CA GLY A 23 10.03 -1.09 14.35
C GLY A 23 9.91 -2.48 13.75
N THR A 24 10.07 -3.53 14.56
CA THR A 24 9.91 -4.94 14.15
C THR A 24 8.47 -5.24 13.78
N CYS A 25 7.51 -4.90 14.64
CA CYS A 25 6.09 -5.12 14.36
C CYS A 25 5.63 -4.41 13.10
N VAL A 26 6.00 -3.12 12.90
CA VAL A 26 5.62 -2.37 11.69
C VAL A 26 6.23 -3.00 10.43
N ALA A 27 7.44 -3.57 10.53
CA ALA A 27 8.07 -4.27 9.40
C ALA A 27 7.35 -5.59 9.05
N GLU A 28 6.92 -6.36 10.04
CA GLU A 28 6.11 -7.58 9.82
C GLU A 28 4.75 -7.24 9.18
N ASP A 29 4.11 -6.16 9.66
CA ASP A 29 2.86 -5.66 9.12
C ASP A 29 3.00 -5.18 7.67
N GLU A 30 4.10 -4.49 7.35
CA GLU A 30 4.46 -4.11 5.98
C GLU A 30 4.61 -5.33 5.08
N GLU A 31 5.35 -6.36 5.50
CA GLU A 31 5.56 -7.58 4.73
C GLU A 31 4.22 -8.27 4.40
N GLY A 32 3.33 -8.36 5.39
CA GLY A 32 1.98 -8.89 5.18
C GLY A 32 1.17 -8.09 4.16
N VAL A 33 1.28 -6.76 4.18
CA VAL A 33 0.61 -5.89 3.21
C VAL A 33 1.23 -5.97 1.82
N GLU A 34 2.55 -6.09 1.68
CA GLU A 34 3.19 -6.31 0.38
C GLU A 34 2.73 -7.63 -0.26
N ALA A 35 2.65 -8.70 0.53
CA ALA A 35 2.11 -9.97 0.06
C ALA A 35 0.65 -9.85 -0.39
N ALA A 36 -0.18 -9.16 0.39
CA ALA A 36 -1.58 -8.90 0.02
C ALA A 36 -1.72 -8.05 -1.24
N LEU A 37 -0.86 -7.04 -1.41
CA LEU A 37 -0.81 -6.16 -2.58
C LEU A 37 -0.47 -6.94 -3.84
N PHE A 38 0.56 -7.79 -3.77
CA PHE A 38 0.94 -8.66 -4.88
C PHE A 38 -0.22 -9.57 -5.31
N ASN A 39 -0.84 -10.27 -4.35
CA ASN A 39 -1.95 -11.19 -4.62
C ASN A 39 -3.18 -10.47 -5.20
N ALA A 40 -3.51 -9.29 -4.67
CA ALA A 40 -4.64 -8.50 -5.15
C ALA A 40 -4.40 -7.97 -6.58
N LEU A 41 -3.17 -7.56 -6.89
CA LEU A 41 -2.80 -7.12 -8.24
C LEU A 41 -2.88 -8.28 -9.23
N GLU A 42 -2.35 -9.46 -8.87
CA GLU A 42 -2.45 -10.66 -9.71
C GLU A 42 -3.90 -11.01 -10.03
N ALA A 43 -4.77 -11.04 -9.00
CA ALA A 43 -6.19 -11.28 -9.21
C ALA A 43 -6.85 -10.23 -10.12
N ALA A 44 -6.53 -8.94 -9.93
CA ALA A 44 -7.07 -7.87 -10.76
C ALA A 44 -6.58 -7.95 -12.21
N MET A 45 -5.33 -8.36 -12.43
CA MET A 45 -4.76 -8.59 -13.77
C MET A 45 -5.45 -9.74 -14.48
N VAL A 46 -5.77 -10.84 -13.78
CA VAL A 46 -6.56 -11.96 -14.34
C VAL A 46 -7.92 -11.45 -14.81
N THR A 47 -8.65 -10.70 -13.99
CA THR A 47 -9.95 -10.14 -14.38
C THR A 47 -9.84 -9.14 -15.53
N ALA A 48 -8.76 -8.34 -15.57
CA ALA A 48 -8.50 -7.43 -16.69
C ALA A 48 -8.28 -8.20 -18.01
N ALA A 49 -7.46 -9.25 -17.97
CA ALA A 49 -7.19 -10.13 -19.12
C ALA A 49 -8.46 -10.82 -19.62
N GLU A 50 -9.34 -11.31 -18.73
CA GLU A 50 -10.62 -11.90 -19.12
C GLU A 50 -11.53 -10.90 -19.87
N ARG A 51 -11.55 -9.64 -19.41
CA ARG A 51 -12.31 -8.56 -20.07
C ARG A 51 -11.72 -8.21 -21.44
N ASP A 52 -10.41 -8.14 -21.53
CA ASP A 52 -9.66 -7.87 -22.76
C ASP A 52 -9.86 -8.99 -23.80
N ASN A 53 -9.80 -10.26 -23.39
CA ASN A 53 -10.08 -11.42 -24.23
C ASN A 53 -11.50 -11.41 -24.81
N THR A 54 -12.48 -10.92 -24.04
CA THR A 54 -13.88 -10.82 -24.50
C THR A 54 -14.06 -9.72 -25.54
N LYS A 55 -13.27 -8.65 -25.47
CA LYS A 55 -13.40 -7.46 -26.34
C LYS A 55 -12.40 -7.43 -27.51
N GLY A 56 -11.36 -8.27 -27.46
CA GLY A 56 -10.31 -8.35 -28.48
C GLY A 56 -9.28 -7.23 -28.37
N GLY A 57 -8.54 -7.18 -27.26
CA GLY A 57 -7.47 -6.20 -27.03
C GLY A 57 -6.61 -6.53 -25.81
N THR A 58 -5.84 -5.55 -25.33
CA THR A 58 -5.04 -5.61 -24.09
C THR A 58 -5.11 -4.27 -23.33
N GLU A 59 -6.18 -3.49 -23.56
CA GLU A 59 -6.27 -2.11 -23.07
C GLU A 59 -6.48 -2.08 -21.55
N MET A 60 -7.26 -3.01 -21.00
CA MET A 60 -7.56 -3.07 -19.57
C MET A 60 -6.32 -3.51 -18.78
N GLU A 61 -5.61 -4.54 -19.24
CA GLU A 61 -4.35 -4.98 -18.64
C GLU A 61 -3.31 -3.85 -18.66
N ALA A 62 -3.14 -3.18 -19.81
CA ALA A 62 -2.20 -2.07 -19.94
C ALA A 62 -2.58 -0.90 -19.01
N ALA A 63 -3.86 -0.56 -18.90
CA ALA A 63 -4.33 0.50 -18.02
C ALA A 63 -4.11 0.16 -16.53
N LEU A 64 -4.38 -1.08 -16.13
CA LEU A 64 -4.17 -1.52 -14.75
C LEU A 64 -2.68 -1.49 -14.38
N MET A 65 -1.81 -1.99 -15.26
CA MET A 65 -0.37 -2.00 -15.01
C MET A 65 0.23 -0.58 -15.01
N ALA A 66 -0.25 0.32 -15.87
CA ALA A 66 0.12 1.73 -15.85
C ALA A 66 -0.34 2.43 -14.56
N SER A 67 -1.57 2.16 -14.11
CA SER A 67 -2.12 2.66 -12.84
C SER A 67 -1.28 2.20 -11.64
N GLN A 68 -0.95 0.91 -11.59
CA GLN A 68 -0.12 0.34 -10.53
C GLN A 68 1.29 0.96 -10.50
N THR A 69 1.94 1.07 -11.66
CA THR A 69 3.27 1.69 -11.78
C THR A 69 3.27 3.14 -11.27
N ALA A 70 2.25 3.93 -11.65
CA ALA A 70 2.13 5.31 -11.19
C ALA A 70 1.89 5.39 -9.67
N TRP A 71 1.06 4.50 -9.14
CA TRP A 71 0.78 4.42 -7.72
C TRP A 71 2.02 4.04 -6.89
N GLU A 72 2.85 3.10 -7.37
CA GLU A 72 4.10 2.72 -6.70
C GLU A 72 5.09 3.89 -6.64
N ALA A 73 5.23 4.63 -7.75
CA ALA A 73 6.06 5.83 -7.80
C ALA A 73 5.56 6.90 -6.81
N PHE A 74 4.25 7.12 -6.74
CA PHE A 74 3.63 8.00 -5.75
C PHE A 74 3.91 7.54 -4.32
N ARG A 75 3.65 6.27 -3.99
CA ARG A 75 3.83 5.70 -2.65
C ARG A 75 5.27 5.86 -2.17
N SER A 76 6.23 5.55 -3.04
CA SER A 76 7.65 5.71 -2.73
C SER A 76 8.00 7.16 -2.38
N ALA A 77 7.64 8.12 -3.25
CA ALA A 77 7.94 9.53 -3.03
C ALA A 77 7.21 10.11 -1.80
N HIS A 78 5.94 9.77 -1.64
CA HIS A 78 5.11 10.24 -0.54
C HIS A 78 5.60 9.74 0.82
N CYS A 79 5.91 8.45 0.92
CA CYS A 79 6.33 7.88 2.20
C CYS A 79 7.79 8.21 2.56
N ALA A 80 8.65 8.46 1.56
CA ALA A 80 9.95 9.08 1.82
C ALA A 80 9.81 10.46 2.47
N PHE A 81 8.87 11.29 1.98
CA PHE A 81 8.56 12.57 2.62
C PHE A 81 7.98 12.39 4.03
N ALA A 82 7.06 11.44 4.23
CA ALA A 82 6.46 11.17 5.54
C ALA A 82 7.52 10.82 6.60
N GLY A 83 8.53 10.02 6.24
CA GLY A 83 9.67 9.73 7.11
C GLY A 83 10.48 10.99 7.44
N GLN A 84 10.80 11.81 6.45
CA GLN A 84 11.59 13.04 6.64
C GLN A 84 10.83 14.12 7.43
N ALA A 85 9.51 14.17 7.31
CA ALA A 85 8.66 15.11 8.02
C ALA A 85 8.35 14.69 9.46
N HIS A 86 8.76 13.48 9.88
CA HIS A 86 8.49 12.98 11.22
C HIS A 86 9.21 13.81 12.29
N ALA A 87 8.52 14.10 13.39
CA ALA A 87 9.03 14.99 14.45
C ALA A 87 10.26 14.43 15.18
N VAL A 88 10.37 13.11 15.25
CA VAL A 88 11.49 12.38 15.84
C VAL A 88 12.26 11.70 14.72
N ARG A 89 13.54 12.07 14.54
CA ARG A 89 14.36 11.59 13.41
C ARG A 89 14.65 10.10 13.50
N GLU A 90 14.83 9.60 14.72
CA GLU A 90 15.12 8.20 14.99
C GLU A 90 13.93 7.30 14.59
N ASP A 91 12.71 7.84 14.58
CA ASP A 91 11.48 7.16 14.17
C ASP A 91 11.18 7.30 12.67
N ALA A 92 12.00 8.01 11.88
CA ALA A 92 11.74 8.27 10.47
C ALA A 92 11.56 6.98 9.63
N GLY A 93 12.30 5.92 9.98
CA GLY A 93 12.14 4.60 9.38
C GLY A 93 10.77 3.99 9.67
N ILE A 94 10.35 4.02 10.94
CA ILE A 94 9.03 3.52 11.38
C ILE A 94 7.92 4.30 10.68
N ALA A 95 8.03 5.62 10.60
CA ALA A 95 7.05 6.47 9.92
C ALA A 95 6.95 6.19 8.41
N THR A 96 8.09 5.93 7.75
CA THR A 96 8.12 5.53 6.34
C THR A 96 7.38 4.22 6.12
N ARG A 97 7.67 3.20 6.94
CA ARG A 97 7.03 1.88 6.85
C ARG A 97 5.53 1.93 7.19
N ALA A 98 5.15 2.66 8.22
CA ALA A 98 3.74 2.86 8.57
C ALA A 98 2.96 3.55 7.44
N CYS A 99 3.58 4.50 6.73
CA CYS A 99 3.01 5.11 5.53
C CYS A 99 2.86 4.08 4.39
N TRP A 100 3.87 3.24 4.16
CA TRP A 100 3.78 2.14 3.21
C TRP A 100 2.62 1.22 3.54
N THR A 101 2.54 0.69 4.75
CA THR A 101 1.46 -0.20 5.20
C THR A 101 0.08 0.44 5.00
N THR A 102 -0.08 1.71 5.37
CA THR A 102 -1.36 2.43 5.21
C THR A 102 -1.79 2.52 3.74
N LEU A 103 -0.90 3.01 2.87
CA LEU A 103 -1.22 3.14 1.45
C LEU A 103 -1.40 1.78 0.78
N GLY A 104 -0.61 0.78 1.17
CA GLY A 104 -0.71 -0.59 0.67
C GLY A 104 -2.07 -1.21 0.98
N ARG A 105 -2.56 -1.10 2.23
CA ARG A 105 -3.91 -1.56 2.62
C ARG A 105 -4.99 -0.90 1.77
N ALA A 106 -4.91 0.43 1.58
CA ALA A 106 -5.88 1.15 0.75
C ALA A 106 -5.85 0.68 -0.72
N ARG A 107 -4.67 0.41 -1.28
CA ARG A 107 -4.54 -0.09 -2.65
C ARG A 107 -5.02 -1.52 -2.81
N VAL A 108 -4.79 -2.38 -1.83
CA VAL A 108 -5.37 -3.74 -1.79
C VAL A 108 -6.89 -3.68 -1.92
N GLU A 109 -7.55 -2.80 -1.15
CA GLU A 109 -9.00 -2.63 -1.24
C GLU A 109 -9.48 -2.19 -2.63
N GLU A 110 -8.74 -1.30 -3.30
CA GLU A 110 -9.04 -0.88 -4.67
C GLU A 110 -8.88 -2.04 -5.66
N LEU A 111 -7.75 -2.76 -5.60
CA LEU A 111 -7.44 -3.87 -6.49
C LEU A 111 -8.47 -4.99 -6.35
N VAL A 112 -8.87 -5.34 -5.12
CA VAL A 112 -9.94 -6.32 -4.86
C VAL A 112 -11.26 -5.90 -5.52
N ARG A 113 -11.59 -4.61 -5.58
CA ARG A 113 -12.78 -4.13 -6.29
C ARG A 113 -12.67 -4.28 -7.80
N PHE A 114 -11.46 -4.29 -8.37
CA PHE A 114 -11.25 -4.53 -9.81
C PHE A 114 -11.28 -6.01 -10.17
N SER A 115 -11.03 -6.89 -9.20
CA SER A 115 -11.09 -8.35 -9.37
C SER A 115 -12.51 -8.94 -9.31
N ASN A 116 -13.56 -8.11 -9.26
CA ASN A 116 -14.97 -8.49 -9.24
C ASN A 116 -15.75 -7.82 -10.38
#